data_AF-A0A6I2X6A0-F1
#
_entry.id   AF-A0A6I2X6A0-F1
#
_cell.length_a   1.000
_cell.length_b   1.000
_cell.length_c   1.000
_cell.angle_alpha   90.00
_cell.angle_beta   90.00
_cell.angle_gamma   90.00
#
_symmetry.space_group_name_H-M   'P 1'
#
loop_
_entity.id
_entity.type
_entity.pdbx_description
1 polymer ?
#
loop_
_entity_poly.entity_id
_entity_poly.type
_entity_poly.pdbx_seq_one_letter_code
_entity_poly.pdbx_strand_id
1 'polypeptide(L)' 'MSECVFCAIAAGSIPSDTVLETDEVLAFRDLDPQAPTHVLVIPKMHFDNVADLTRDNP' A
#
# COMPACT_ATOMS: atom_id res chain seq x y z
N MET A 1 15.22 7.68 -4.82
CA MET A 1 13.81 7.98 -5.14
C MET A 1 13.42 7.05 -6.27
N SER A 2 13.18 5.79 -5.91
CA SER A 2 12.67 4.76 -6.82
C SER A 2 11.19 5.05 -7.11
N GLU A 3 10.76 4.85 -8.35
CA GLU A 3 9.36 4.97 -8.77
C GLU A 3 8.53 3.81 -8.20
N CYS A 4 8.26 3.84 -6.89
CA CYS A 4 7.44 2.84 -6.22
C CYS A 4 5.97 2.98 -6.66
N VAL A 5 5.43 1.96 -7.31
CA VAL A 5 4.03 1.92 -7.76
C VAL A 5 3.05 2.07 -6.59
N PHE A 6 3.37 1.51 -5.42
CA PHE A 6 2.52 1.63 -4.24
C PHE A 6 2.52 3.04 -3.66
N CYS A 7 3.64 3.76 -3.73
CA CYS A 7 3.67 5.18 -3.35
C CYS A 7 2.82 6.04 -4.30
N ALA A 8 2.86 5.75 -5.60
CA ALA A 8 2.04 6.45 -6.58
C ALA A 8 0.54 6.18 -6.35
N ILE A 9 0.17 4.95 -6.00
CA ILE A 9 -1.20 4.60 -5.58
C ILE A 9 -1.57 5.34 -4.28
N ALA A 10 -0.72 5.31 -3.25
CA ALA A 10 -0.96 6.01 -1.99
C ALA A 10 -1.04 7.54 -2.13
N ALA A 11 -0.36 8.11 -3.11
CA ALA A 11 -0.42 9.53 -3.46
C ALA A 11 -1.62 9.90 -4.36
N GLY A 12 -2.38 8.91 -4.84
CA GLY A 12 -3.52 9.12 -5.74
C GLY A 12 -3.15 9.46 -7.18
N SER A 13 -1.89 9.30 -7.58
CA SER A 13 -1.47 9.54 -8.97
C SER A 13 -1.76 8.34 -9.89
N ILE A 14 -1.80 7.13 -9.32
CA ILE A 14 -2.32 5.92 -9.98
C ILE A 14 -3.64 5.55 -9.30
N PRO A 15 -4.75 5.38 -10.06
CA PRO A 15 -6.02 4.99 -9.47
C PRO A 15 -5.99 3.54 -8.96
N SER A 16 -6.71 3.28 -7.87
CA SER A 16 -6.93 1.94 -7.31
C SER A 16 -8.39 1.77 -6.87
N ASP A 17 -8.88 0.54 -6.81
CA ASP A 17 -10.18 0.23 -6.18
C ASP A 17 -10.03 0.21 -4.65
N THR A 18 -10.11 1.38 -4.05
CA THR A 18 -9.91 1.60 -2.61
C THR A 18 -11.06 1.02 -1.79
N VAL A 19 -10.71 0.18 -0.82
CA VAL A 19 -11.63 -0.42 0.15
C VAL A 19 -11.69 0.43 1.42
N LEU A 20 -10.54 0.95 1.86
CA LEU A 20 -10.41 1.76 3.07
C LEU A 20 -9.17 2.65 2.97
N GLU A 21 -9.27 3.86 3.48
CA GLU A 21 -8.14 4.79 3.59
C GLU A 21 -8.18 5.46 4.96
N THR A 22 -7.03 5.52 5.64
CA THR A 22 -6.81 6.28 6.88
C THR A 22 -5.62 7.23 6.71
N ASP A 23 -5.25 7.93 7.77
CA ASP A 23 -4.06 8.78 7.78
C ASP A 23 -2.76 7.97 7.64
N GLU A 24 -2.75 6.70 8.06
CA GLU A 24 -1.54 5.87 8.11
C GLU A 24 -1.49 4.78 7.04
N VAL A 25 -2.64 4.25 6.63
CA VAL A 25 -2.72 3.08 5.74
C VAL A 25 -3.71 3.29 4.59
N LEU A 26 -3.47 2.56 3.50
CA LEU A 26 -4.37 2.44 2.37
C LEU A 26 -4.62 0.95 2.08
N ALA A 27 -5.89 0.58 1.92
CA ALA A 27 -6.31 -0.75 1.53
C ALA A 27 -7.06 -0.70 0.20
N PHE A 28 -6.63 -1.51 -0.78
CA PHE A 28 -7.21 -1.54 -2.12
C PHE A 28 -7.21 -2.96 -2.70
N ARG A 29 -8.08 -3.21 -3.67
CA ARG A 29 -8.16 -4.53 -4.32
C ARG A 29 -6.94 -4.76 -5.20
N ASP A 30 -6.43 -5.99 -5.16
CA ASP A 30 -5.37 -6.42 -6.07
C ASP A 30 -5.86 -6.37 -7.53
N LEU A 31 -4.98 -5.99 -8.45
CA LEU A 31 -5.25 -5.95 -9.89
C LEU A 31 -5.39 -7.36 -10.48
N ASP A 32 -4.64 -8.34 -9.94
CA ASP A 32 -4.66 -9.74 -10.35
C ASP A 32 -5.00 -10.65 -9.14
N PRO A 33 -6.28 -10.68 -8.72
CA PRO A 33 -6.69 -11.35 -7.49
C PRO A 33 -6.52 -12.88 -7.57
N GLN A 34 -5.86 -13.46 -6.57
CA GLN A 34 -5.63 -14.92 -6.46
C GLN A 34 -6.69 -15.66 -5.62
N ALA A 35 -7.72 -14.92 -5.16
CA ALA A 35 -8.83 -15.43 -4.37
C ALA A 35 -10.08 -14.56 -4.63
N PRO A 36 -11.31 -15.05 -4.32
CA PRO A 36 -12.55 -14.28 -4.52
C PRO A 36 -12.54 -12.90 -3.85
N THR A 37 -11.80 -12.80 -2.73
CA THR A 37 -11.47 -11.52 -2.09
C THR A 37 -9.96 -11.46 -1.92
N HIS A 38 -9.32 -10.48 -2.56
CA HIS A 38 -7.89 -10.22 -2.42
C HIS A 38 -7.65 -8.71 -2.28
N VAL A 39 -7.15 -8.30 -1.12
CA VAL A 39 -6.96 -6.89 -0.76
C VAL A 39 -5.53 -6.73 -0.26
N LEU A 40 -4.83 -5.74 -0.81
CA LEU A 40 -3.53 -5.32 -0.33
C LEU A 40 -3.73 -4.17 0.67
N VAL A 41 -3.00 -4.23 1.78
CA VAL A 41 -2.97 -3.17 2.79
C VAL A 41 -1.53 -2.69 2.89
N ILE A 42 -1.31 -1.40 2.62
CA ILE A 42 0.01 -0.79 2.61
C ILE A 42 0.07 0.40 3.59
N PRO A 43 1.22 0.67 4.22
CA PRO A 43 1.46 1.95 4.87
C PRO A 43 1.56 3.06 3.81
N LYS A 44 1.08 4.26 4.15
CA LYS A 44 1.26 5.45 3.31
C LYS A 44 2.72 5.94 3.31
N MET A 45 3.46 5.68 4.39
CA MET A 45 4.91 5.87 4.44
C MET A 45 5.63 4.71 3.73
N HIS A 46 6.64 5.01 2.92
CA HIS A 46 7.40 4.01 2.18
C HIS A 46 8.39 3.27 3.07
N PHE A 47 8.33 1.94 3.03
CA PHE A 47 9.33 1.03 3.61
C PHE A 47 9.65 -0.04 2.57
N ASP A 48 10.92 -0.41 2.42
CA ASP A 48 11.32 -1.40 1.40
C ASP A 48 10.87 -2.82 1.78
N ASN A 49 10.74 -3.11 3.07
CA ASN A 49 10.29 -4.39 3.60
C ASN A 49 9.84 -4.26 5.07
N VAL A 50 9.34 -5.36 5.63
CA VAL A 50 8.84 -5.42 7.02
C VAL A 50 9.94 -5.15 8.06
N ALA A 51 11.19 -5.56 7.80
CA ALA A 51 12.28 -5.31 8.75
C ALA A 51 12.64 -3.82 8.84
N ASP A 52 12.43 -3.05 7.77
CA ASP A 52 12.57 -1.60 7.79
C ASP A 52 11.40 -0.94 8.53
N LEU A 53 10.18 -1.43 8.34
CA LEU A 53 8.99 -0.96 9.07
C LEU A 53 9.15 -1.07 10.60
N THR A 54 9.64 -2.21 11.10
CA THR A 54 9.83 -2.43 12.55
C THR A 54 10.92 -1.54 13.15
N ARG A 55 11.93 -1.14 12.37
CA ARG A 55 13.02 -0.30 12.87
C ARG A 55 12.56 1.12 13.20
N ASP A 56 11.60 1.64 12.43
CA ASP A 56 11.07 2.99 12.59
C ASP A 56 9.89 3.08 13.57
N ASN A 57 9.29 1.95 13.94
CA ASN A 57 8.22 1.83 14.93
C ASN A 57 8.47 0.64 15.89
N PRO A 58 9.38 0.78 16.88
CA PRO A 58 9.75 -0.29 17.80
C PRO A 58 8.66 -0.65 18.82
#